data_AF-A0A843KDS1-F1
#
_entry.id   AF-A0A843KDS1-F1
#
_cell.length_a   1.000
_cell.length_b   1.000
_cell.length_c   1.000
_cell.angle_alpha   90.00
_cell.angle_beta   90.00
_cell.angle_gamma   90.00
#
_symmetry.space_group_name_H-M   'P 1'
#
loop_
_entity.id
_entity.type
_entity.pdbx_description
1 polymer ?
#
loop_
_entity_poly.entity_id
_entity_poly.type
_entity_poly.pdbx_seq_one_letter_code
_entity_poly.pdbx_strand_id
1 'polypeptide(L)' 'MKDRYARQLAIPGFGPQAQERLSQASVAIVGVGGLGSPVCQYLAAAGVGKLILID' A
#
# COMPACT_ATOMS: atom_id res chain seq x y z
N MET A 1 -6.38 11.20 9.25
CA MET A 1 -5.61 10.63 8.11
C MET A 1 -4.23 11.28 7.91
N LYS A 2 -3.99 12.53 8.35
CA LYS A 2 -2.70 13.23 8.13
C LYS A 2 -1.48 12.59 8.80
N ASP A 3 -1.65 11.76 9.83
CA ASP A 3 -0.50 11.22 10.59
C ASP A 3 -0.05 9.80 10.18
N ARG A 4 -0.93 8.99 9.57
CA ARG A 4 -0.63 7.55 9.30
C ARG A 4 0.54 7.35 8.33
N TYR A 5 0.61 8.20 7.31
CA TYR A 5 1.61 8.09 6.24
C TYR A 5 2.77 9.09 6.40
N ALA A 6 2.86 9.81 7.52
CA ALA A 6 3.86 10.87 7.72
C ALA A 6 5.30 10.40 7.45
N ARG A 7 5.64 9.17 7.85
CA ARG A 7 6.98 8.59 7.63
C ARG A 7 7.33 8.39 6.16
N GLN A 8 6.38 7.93 5.33
CA GLN A 8 6.63 7.72 3.91
C GLN A 8 6.50 9.01 3.08
N LEU A 9 5.66 9.97 3.53
CA LEU A 9 5.60 11.30 2.94
C LEU A 9 6.93 12.06 3.02
N ALA A 10 7.71 11.82 4.08
CA ALA A 10 9.02 12.43 4.29
C ALA A 10 10.14 11.83 3.41
N ILE A 11 9.89 10.73 2.69
CA ILE A 11 10.89 10.10 1.82
C ILE A 11 11.17 11.02 0.62
N PRO A 12 12.42 11.41 0.36
CA PRO A 12 12.78 12.21 -0.81
C PRO A 12 12.27 11.54 -2.11
N GLY A 13 11.51 12.29 -2.90
CA GLY A 13 10.95 11.83 -4.17
C GLY A 13 9.61 11.09 -4.10
N PHE A 14 9.05 10.83 -2.91
CA PHE A 14 7.72 10.23 -2.76
C PHE A 14 6.64 11.31 -2.57
N GLY A 15 6.62 11.95 -1.39
CA GLY A 15 5.74 13.08 -1.08
C GLY A 15 4.23 12.79 -1.17
N PRO A 16 3.38 13.83 -0.99
CA PRO A 16 1.92 13.68 -0.98
C PRO A 16 1.33 13.16 -2.28
N GLN A 17 1.90 13.55 -3.42
CA GLN A 17 1.38 13.16 -4.73
C GLN A 17 1.58 11.66 -5.00
N ALA A 18 2.72 11.07 -4.59
CA ALA A 18 2.88 9.62 -4.69
C ALA A 18 1.93 8.87 -3.74
N GLN A 19 1.70 9.39 -2.53
CA GLN A 19 0.74 8.80 -1.60
C GLN A 19 -0.69 8.80 -2.16
N GLU A 20 -1.09 9.89 -2.80
CA GLU A 20 -2.39 10.00 -3.45
C GLU A 20 -2.53 8.99 -4.59
N ARG A 21 -1.49 8.82 -5.41
CA ARG A 21 -1.48 7.78 -6.45
C ARG A 21 -1.62 6.37 -5.87
N LEU A 22 -0.95 6.09 -4.75
CA LEU A 22 -1.09 4.82 -4.03
C LEU A 22 -2.51 4.61 -3.48
N SER A 23 -3.13 5.65 -2.93
CA SER A 23 -4.49 5.56 -2.39
C SER A 23 -5.57 5.35 -3.45
N GLN A 24 -5.27 5.66 -4.72
CA GLN A 24 -6.14 5.36 -5.87
C GLN A 24 -5.77 4.05 -6.58
N ALA A 25 -4.67 3.41 -6.21
CA ALA A 25 -4.23 2.17 -6.83
C ALA A 25 -5.09 0.97 -6.41
N SER A 26 -5.27 0.03 -7.34
CA SER A 26 -5.86 -1.28 -7.09
C SER A 26 -4.83 -2.37 -7.39
N VAL A 27 -4.61 -3.28 -6.46
CA VAL A 27 -3.65 -4.39 -6.60
C VAL A 27 -4.34 -5.71 -6.36
N ALA A 28 -4.17 -6.66 -7.28
CA ALA A 28 -4.59 -8.05 -7.10
C ALA A 28 -3.40 -8.90 -6.62
N ILE A 29 -3.60 -9.66 -5.55
CA ILE A 29 -2.65 -10.63 -5.01
C ILE A 29 -3.26 -12.01 -5.19
N VAL A 30 -2.57 -12.88 -5.95
CA VAL A 30 -2.98 -14.26 -6.21
C VAL A 30 -2.05 -15.19 -5.44
N GLY A 31 -2.62 -16.00 -4.55
CA GLY A 31 -1.91 -16.77 -3.53
C GLY A 31 -1.61 -15.92 -2.29
N VAL A 32 -2.29 -16.20 -1.16
CA VAL A 32 -2.15 -15.46 0.11
C VAL A 32 -1.48 -16.30 1.21
N GLY A 33 -0.71 -17.32 0.80
CA GLY A 33 0.17 -18.10 1.68
C GLY A 33 1.42 -17.34 2.16
N GLY A 34 2.53 -18.07 2.35
CA GLY A 34 3.74 -17.51 2.98
C GLY A 34 4.37 -16.28 2.28
N LEU A 35 4.08 -16.06 1.00
CA LEU A 35 4.53 -14.89 0.24
C LEU A 35 3.45 -13.80 0.16
N GLY A 36 2.21 -14.17 -0.13
CA GLY A 36 1.13 -13.20 -0.29
C GLY A 36 0.73 -12.53 1.02
N SER A 37 0.72 -13.26 2.14
CA SER A 37 0.41 -12.72 3.46
C SER A 37 1.25 -11.50 3.85
N PRO A 38 2.61 -11.54 3.84
CA PRO A 38 3.40 -10.35 4.16
C PRO A 38 3.26 -9.25 3.10
N VAL A 39 3.11 -9.58 1.81
CA VAL A 39 2.86 -8.57 0.75
C VAL A 39 1.57 -7.80 1.03
N CYS A 40 0.48 -8.48 1.37
CA CYS A 40 -0.79 -7.86 1.71
C CYS A 40 -0.64 -6.88 2.88
N GLN A 41 0.08 -7.30 3.93
CA GLN A 41 0.32 -6.47 5.11
C GLN A 41 1.05 -5.18 4.75
N TYR A 42 2.13 -5.25 3.97
CA TYR A 42 2.90 -4.07 3.58
C TYR A 42 2.12 -3.16 2.63
N LEU A 43 1.40 -3.70 1.64
CA LEU A 43 0.60 -2.88 0.71
C LEU A 43 -0.56 -2.16 1.42
N ALA A 44 -1.22 -2.84 2.37
CA ALA A 44 -2.25 -2.22 3.20
C ALA A 44 -1.66 -1.14 4.12
N ALA A 45 -0.50 -1.40 4.73
CA ALA A 45 0.19 -0.44 5.59
C ALA A 45 0.67 0.79 4.81
N ALA A 46 1.19 0.60 3.60
CA ALA A 46 1.61 1.65 2.68
C ALA A 46 0.44 2.49 2.13
N GLY A 47 -0.80 2.00 2.26
CA GLY A 47 -1.99 2.74 1.90
C GLY A 47 -2.43 2.58 0.45
N VAL A 48 -2.25 1.39 -0.13
CA VAL A 48 -2.91 1.02 -1.39
C VAL A 48 -4.44 1.13 -1.21
N GLY A 49 -5.12 1.78 -2.14
CA GLY A 49 -6.56 2.04 -2.07
C GLY A 49 -7.43 0.80 -2.04
N LYS A 50 -7.10 -0.17 -2.89
CA LYS A 50 -7.85 -1.43 -3.01
C LYS A 50 -6.92 -2.62 -3.15
N LEU A 51 -7.09 -3.61 -2.27
CA LEU A 51 -6.45 -4.91 -2.37
C LEU A 51 -7.49 -5.96 -2.74
N ILE A 52 -7.22 -6.73 -3.78
CA ILE A 52 -8.03 -7.87 -4.22
C ILE A 52 -7.23 -9.12 -3.90
N LEU A 53 -7.71 -9.91 -2.95
CA LEU A 53 -7.03 -11.11 -2.48
C LEU A 53 -7.71 -12.33 -3.12
N ILE A 54 -6.93 -13.17 -3.78
CA ILE A 54 -7.37 -14.38 -4.47
C ILE A 54 -6.47 -15.49 -3.96
N ASP A 55 -7.03 -16.53 -3.34
CA ASP A 55 -6.27 -17.70 -2.86
C ASP A 55 -7.04 -18.98 -3.21
#